data_AF-A0A3E0GY00-F1
#
_entry.id   AF-A0A3E0GY00-F1
#
_cell.length_a   1.000
_cell.length_b   1.000
_cell.length_c   1.000
_cell.angle_alpha   90.00
_cell.angle_beta   90.00
_cell.angle_gamma   90.00
#
_symmetry.space_group_name_H-M   'P 1'
#
loop_
_entity.id
_entity.type
_entity.pdbx_description
1 polymer ?
#
loop_
_entity_poly.entity_id
_entity_poly.type
_entity_poly.pdbx_seq_one_letter_code
_entity_poly.pdbx_strand_id
1 'polypeptide(L)'
;MKVYTGGACDGDPGPGGWGVLLRSGRHQKTLHHSAATTTLSRMELTAFVHALECLKKPSQVRLHSASAYLRDVLTKDPGRPDQESRRNADLMRRLGNCADLHVLSWQSTTDGVDAAYLEWINRVALKEMLAQAASKATTRAQAPKPASTPVPDLDKECRHGMKVAYCANCKQPMAGVLPNGYRTKGGTTYHNDPDCYWLRWGQTQAHRQGKNLRDIVSIAWSNVVPGELEPCEFCCTVHWLLGSGRVRQISW
;
A
#
# COMPACT_ATOMS: atom_id res chain seq x y z
N MET A 1 12.25 20.23 8.16
CA MET A 1 12.44 19.34 6.99
C MET A 1 11.39 19.65 5.94
N LYS A 2 11.69 19.51 4.64
CA LYS A 2 10.71 19.68 3.57
C LYS A 2 10.32 18.30 3.02
N VAL A 3 9.03 18.08 2.80
CA VAL A 3 8.46 16.86 2.24
C VAL A 3 7.62 17.27 1.05
N TYR A 4 7.86 16.66 -0.11
CA TYR A 4 7.09 16.87 -1.32
C TYR A 4 6.37 15.58 -1.65
N THR A 5 5.06 15.65 -1.91
CA THR A 5 4.26 14.47 -2.24
C THR A 5 3.50 14.66 -3.55
N GLY A 6 3.40 13.58 -4.33
CA GLY A 6 2.63 13.53 -5.57
C GLY A 6 1.91 12.20 -5.71
N GLY A 7 0.73 12.24 -6.32
CA GLY A 7 -0.08 11.07 -6.68
C GLY A 7 -0.55 11.18 -8.13
N ALA A 8 -0.67 10.04 -8.79
CA ALA A 8 -1.23 9.91 -10.13
C ALA A 8 -2.10 8.66 -10.19
N CYS A 9 -3.22 8.73 -10.90
CA CYS A 9 -4.12 7.60 -11.10
C CYS A 9 -4.80 7.73 -12.46
N ASP A 10 -4.90 6.63 -13.20
CA ASP A 10 -5.59 6.56 -14.48
C ASP A 10 -6.91 5.80 -14.28
N GLY A 11 -7.99 6.56 -14.09
CA GLY A 11 -9.33 6.05 -13.74
C GLY A 11 -9.61 6.05 -12.23
N ASP A 12 -10.85 5.72 -11.88
CA ASP A 12 -11.33 5.68 -10.49
C ASP A 12 -12.30 4.49 -10.26
N PRO A 13 -11.79 3.31 -9.84
CA PRO A 13 -10.40 2.97 -9.58
C PRO A 13 -9.63 2.48 -10.82
N GLY A 14 -8.31 2.68 -10.84
CA GLY A 14 -7.43 2.22 -11.92
C GLY A 14 -5.96 2.10 -11.51
N PRO A 15 -5.01 1.85 -12.44
CA PRO A 15 -3.60 1.86 -12.12
C PRO A 15 -3.19 3.23 -11.60
N GLY A 16 -2.40 3.26 -10.52
CA GLY A 16 -1.94 4.47 -9.87
C GLY A 16 -0.49 4.40 -9.47
N GLY A 17 0.09 5.56 -9.19
CA GLY A 17 1.45 5.74 -8.73
C GLY A 17 1.55 6.90 -7.75
N TRP A 18 2.53 6.85 -6.87
CA TRP A 18 2.79 7.90 -5.89
C TRP A 18 4.28 8.11 -5.69
N GLY A 19 4.63 9.30 -5.22
CA GLY A 19 6.01 9.68 -4.94
C GLY A 19 6.12 10.60 -3.73
N VAL A 20 7.23 10.48 -3.01
CA VAL A 20 7.65 11.33 -1.90
C VAL A 20 9.11 11.72 -2.08
N LEU A 21 9.42 12.99 -1.87
CA LEU A 21 10.78 13.48 -1.67
C LEU A 21 10.91 14.09 -0.27
N LEU A 22 11.80 13.55 0.55
CA LEU A 22 12.16 14.10 1.86
C LEU A 22 13.49 14.85 1.74
N ARG A 23 13.55 16.11 2.18
CA ARG A 23 14.76 16.95 2.16
C ARG A 23 15.07 17.53 3.54
N SER A 24 16.27 17.26 4.03
CA SER A 24 16.79 17.81 5.29
C SER A 24 18.23 18.30 5.08
N GLY A 25 18.41 19.62 4.96
CA GLY A 25 19.69 20.22 4.61
C GLY A 25 20.18 19.72 3.26
N ARG A 26 21.35 19.06 3.24
CA ARG A 26 21.93 18.45 2.03
C ARG A 26 21.41 17.04 1.74
N HIS A 27 20.77 16.40 2.71
CA HIS A 27 20.29 15.03 2.56
C HIS A 27 18.93 15.00 1.88
N GLN A 28 18.79 14.09 0.92
CA GLN A 28 17.54 13.84 0.20
C GLN A 28 17.24 12.35 0.19
N LYS A 29 15.96 12.00 0.27
CA LYS A 29 15.49 10.63 0.15
C LYS A 29 14.20 10.61 -0.64
N THR A 30 14.12 9.72 -1.62
CA THR A 30 12.92 9.53 -2.43
C THR A 30 12.26 8.19 -2.10
N LEU A 31 10.93 8.16 -2.08
CA LEU A 31 10.11 6.95 -2.01
C LEU A 31 9.08 7.04 -3.14
N HIS A 32 8.79 5.94 -3.82
CA HIS A 32 7.78 5.90 -4.87
C HIS A 32 7.35 4.46 -5.10
N HIS A 33 6.15 4.30 -5.64
CA HIS A 33 5.63 3.00 -6.04
C HIS A 33 4.34 3.14 -6.85
N SER A 34 3.88 2.02 -7.40
CA SER A 34 2.58 1.87 -8.06
C SER A 34 1.60 0.92 -7.37
N ALA A 35 0.33 1.00 -7.76
CA ALA A 35 -0.72 0.03 -7.42
C ALA A 35 -1.64 -0.22 -8.63
N ALA A 36 -2.03 -1.47 -8.88
CA ALA A 36 -2.76 -1.85 -10.10
C ALA A 36 -4.24 -1.39 -10.16
N THR A 37 -4.85 -1.18 -8.99
CA THR A 37 -6.24 -0.74 -8.82
C THR A 37 -6.34 0.11 -7.55
N THR A 38 -6.42 1.42 -7.71
CA THR A 38 -6.43 2.44 -6.65
C THR A 38 -7.19 3.68 -7.13
N THR A 39 -7.32 4.69 -6.26
CA THR A 39 -7.84 6.03 -6.59
C THR A 39 -6.74 7.09 -6.45
N LEU A 40 -6.96 8.27 -7.01
CA LEU A 40 -6.03 9.40 -6.87
C LEU A 40 -5.83 9.79 -5.40
N SER A 41 -6.93 10.01 -4.68
CA SER A 41 -6.91 10.40 -3.26
C SER A 41 -6.16 9.39 -2.40
N ARG A 42 -6.32 8.09 -2.68
CA ARG A 42 -5.57 7.04 -1.99
C ARG A 42 -4.06 7.11 -2.28
N MET A 43 -3.66 7.39 -3.52
CA MET A 43 -2.24 7.55 -3.88
C MET A 43 -1.60 8.78 -3.22
N GLU A 44 -2.31 9.91 -3.20
CA GLU A 44 -1.87 11.12 -2.52
C GLU A 44 -1.71 10.90 -1.00
N LEU A 45 -2.70 10.26 -0.36
CA LEU A 45 -2.65 9.92 1.06
C LEU A 45 -1.57 8.89 1.40
N THR A 46 -1.37 7.90 0.52
CA THR A 46 -0.28 6.92 0.67
C THR A 46 1.07 7.62 0.67
N ALA A 47 1.34 8.53 -0.28
CA ALA A 47 2.57 9.30 -0.29
C ALA A 47 2.78 10.03 1.04
N PHE A 48 1.75 10.71 1.55
CA PHE A 48 1.87 11.47 2.78
C PHE A 48 2.14 10.59 4.01
N VAL A 49 1.37 9.51 4.19
CA VAL A 49 1.58 8.56 5.30
C VAL A 49 2.98 7.97 5.28
N HIS A 50 3.46 7.54 4.10
CA HIS A 50 4.81 6.98 3.96
C HIS A 50 5.90 8.00 4.25
N ALA A 51 5.67 9.28 3.95
CA ALA A 51 6.62 10.33 4.30
C ALA A 51 6.83 10.43 5.82
N LEU A 52 5.75 10.32 6.60
CA LEU A 52 5.79 10.40 8.06
C LEU A 52 6.33 9.11 8.70
N GLU A 53 5.87 7.93 8.26
CA GLU A 53 6.34 6.64 8.78
C GLU A 53 7.85 6.41 8.57
N CYS A 54 8.45 7.09 7.60
CA CYS A 54 9.89 6.99 7.36
C CYS A 54 10.74 7.82 8.34
N LEU A 55 10.12 8.73 9.10
CA LEU A 55 10.81 9.60 10.02
C LEU A 55 11.13 8.87 11.31
N LYS A 56 12.42 8.89 11.69
CA LYS A 56 12.91 8.15 12.86
C LYS A 56 12.76 8.91 14.18
N LYS A 57 12.41 10.20 14.11
CA LYS A 57 12.32 11.08 15.28
C LYS A 57 11.26 12.16 15.05
N PRO A 58 10.69 12.70 16.13
CA PRO A 58 9.86 13.89 16.06
C PRO A 58 10.52 15.00 15.24
N SER A 59 9.76 15.61 14.35
CA SER A 59 10.29 16.47 13.29
C SER A 59 9.28 17.56 12.93
N GLN A 60 9.79 18.74 12.59
CA GLN A 60 9.00 19.79 11.94
C GLN A 60 8.97 19.53 10.43
N VAL A 61 7.79 19.21 9.90
CA VAL A 61 7.55 18.82 8.52
C VAL A 61 6.81 19.96 7.81
N ARG A 62 7.44 20.50 6.77
CA ARG A 62 6.80 21.36 5.77
C ARG A 62 6.37 20.49 4.60
N LEU A 63 5.06 20.24 4.48
CA LEU A 63 4.47 19.43 3.41
C LEU A 63 4.15 20.33 2.21
N HIS A 64 4.74 20.01 1.07
CA HIS A 64 4.46 20.59 -0.23
C HIS A 64 3.68 19.57 -1.06
N SER A 65 2.44 19.90 -1.41
CA SER A 65 1.59 19.07 -2.24
C SER A 65 0.57 19.91 -3.01
N ALA A 66 0.14 19.43 -4.17
CA ALA A 66 -0.96 20.02 -4.94
C ALA A 66 -2.34 19.40 -4.59
N SER A 67 -2.37 18.38 -3.72
CA SER A 67 -3.59 17.66 -3.38
C SER A 67 -4.53 18.50 -2.53
N ALA A 68 -5.70 18.84 -3.09
CA ALA A 68 -6.79 19.44 -2.32
C ALA A 68 -7.27 18.50 -1.21
N TYR A 69 -7.26 17.18 -1.45
CA TYR A 69 -7.65 16.19 -0.45
C TYR A 69 -6.70 16.19 0.76
N LEU A 70 -5.38 16.17 0.54
CA LEU A 70 -4.41 16.24 1.65
C LEU A 70 -4.48 17.55 2.42
N ARG A 71 -4.68 18.66 1.73
CA ARG A 71 -4.89 19.96 2.38
C ARG A 71 -6.08 19.85 3.33
N ASP A 72 -7.20 19.35 2.83
CA ASP A 72 -8.42 19.21 3.60
C ASP A 72 -8.25 18.27 4.79
N VAL A 73 -7.55 17.14 4.63
CA VAL A 73 -7.18 16.21 5.73
C VAL A 73 -6.37 16.89 6.83
N LEU A 74 -5.52 17.87 6.48
CA LEU A 74 -4.65 18.56 7.44
C LEU A 74 -5.25 19.81 8.05
N THR A 75 -6.15 20.50 7.33
CA THR A 75 -6.63 21.83 7.74
C THR A 75 -8.06 21.85 8.24
N LYS A 76 -8.89 20.86 7.89
CA LYS A 76 -10.28 20.83 8.35
C LYS A 76 -10.34 20.23 9.77
N ASP A 77 -11.31 20.72 10.54
CA ASP A 77 -11.63 20.20 11.87
C ASP A 77 -11.96 18.69 11.78
N PRO A 78 -11.34 17.81 12.61
CA PRO A 78 -11.54 16.36 12.60
C PRO A 78 -12.93 15.89 13.05
N GLY A 79 -13.99 16.64 12.76
CA GLY A 79 -15.38 16.24 12.97
C GLY A 79 -15.74 14.95 12.21
N ARG A 80 -16.99 14.83 11.74
CA ARG A 80 -17.37 13.60 11.03
C ARG A 80 -16.53 13.45 9.74
N PRO A 81 -15.79 12.33 9.56
CA PRO A 81 -14.98 12.14 8.36
C PRO A 81 -15.88 12.10 7.12
N ASP A 82 -15.42 12.78 6.06
CA ASP A 82 -16.09 12.76 4.77
C ASP A 82 -16.06 11.37 4.12
N GLN A 83 -16.79 11.21 3.01
CA GLN A 83 -16.90 9.92 2.34
C GLN A 83 -15.54 9.38 1.86
N GLU A 84 -14.67 10.26 1.36
CA GLU A 84 -13.37 9.86 0.82
C GLU A 84 -12.42 9.41 1.93
N SER A 85 -12.43 10.10 3.08
CA SER A 85 -11.68 9.71 4.28
C SER A 85 -12.20 8.41 4.88
N ARG A 86 -13.51 8.14 4.79
CA ARG A 86 -14.07 6.83 5.17
C ARG A 86 -13.60 5.71 4.23
N ARG A 87 -13.55 5.95 2.91
CA ARG A 87 -13.00 4.99 1.94
C ARG A 87 -11.52 4.70 2.16
N ASN A 88 -10.79 5.68 2.69
CA ASN A 88 -9.37 5.59 3.02
C ASN A 88 -9.10 5.37 4.52
N ALA A 89 -10.04 4.77 5.26
CA ALA A 89 -9.95 4.63 6.73
C ALA A 89 -8.69 3.92 7.22
N ASP A 90 -8.14 2.98 6.44
CA ASP A 90 -6.89 2.29 6.75
C ASP A 90 -5.68 3.24 6.74
N LEU A 91 -5.59 4.11 5.72
CA LEU A 91 -4.55 5.13 5.62
C LEU A 91 -4.75 6.25 6.65
N MET A 92 -6.00 6.65 6.93
CA MET A 92 -6.30 7.64 7.96
C MET A 92 -5.88 7.16 9.36
N ARG A 93 -6.08 5.88 9.67
CA ARG A 93 -5.60 5.29 10.92
C ARG A 93 -4.08 5.31 11.01
N ARG A 94 -3.38 4.94 9.93
CA ARG A 94 -1.91 5.00 9.86
C ARG A 94 -1.39 6.42 10.00
N LEU A 95 -2.06 7.38 9.36
CA LEU A 95 -1.76 8.80 9.51
C LEU A 95 -1.88 9.21 10.98
N GLY A 96 -3.00 8.90 11.64
CA GLY A 96 -3.20 9.21 13.07
C GLY A 96 -2.10 8.64 13.98
N ASN A 97 -1.61 7.42 13.71
CA ASN A 97 -0.55 6.79 14.50
C ASN A 97 0.82 7.49 14.42
N CYS A 98 1.06 8.31 13.41
CA CYS A 98 2.35 8.97 13.19
C CYS A 98 2.28 10.49 13.15
N ALA A 99 1.14 11.08 12.83
CA ALA A 99 0.98 12.52 12.67
C ALA A 99 1.30 13.28 13.97
N ASP A 100 0.84 12.79 15.12
CA ASP A 100 1.03 13.43 16.43
C ASP A 100 2.48 13.46 16.90
N LEU A 101 3.35 12.64 16.30
CA LEU A 101 4.79 12.67 16.57
C LEU A 101 5.49 13.85 15.90
N HIS A 102 4.80 14.58 15.02
CA HIS A 102 5.39 15.58 14.15
C HIS A 102 4.64 16.90 14.22
N VAL A 103 5.37 18.00 14.01
CA VAL A 103 4.76 19.32 13.83
C VAL A 103 4.61 19.53 12.34
N LEU A 104 3.36 19.48 11.85
CA LEU A 104 3.03 19.53 10.44
C LEU A 104 2.63 20.95 10.03
N SER A 105 3.13 21.41 8.89
CA SER A 105 2.71 22.66 8.25
C SER A 105 2.51 22.45 6.75
N TRP A 106 1.39 22.95 6.24
CA TRP A 106 1.05 22.91 4.82
C TRP A 106 1.75 24.04 4.06
N GLN A 107 2.19 23.79 2.83
CA GLN A 107 2.77 24.77 1.92
C GLN A 107 2.15 24.67 0.53
N SER A 108 1.35 25.66 0.17
CA SER A 108 0.89 25.88 -1.20
C SER A 108 2.07 26.42 -2.00
N THR A 109 2.63 25.62 -2.90
CA THR A 109 3.85 26.00 -3.62
C THR A 109 3.46 26.53 -5.00
N THR A 110 3.81 27.78 -5.31
CA THR A 110 3.43 28.43 -6.58
C THR A 110 4.62 28.72 -7.48
N ASP A 111 5.83 28.87 -6.92
CA ASP A 111 7.01 29.33 -7.65
C ASP A 111 8.33 28.93 -6.96
N GLY A 112 9.42 29.02 -7.74
CA GLY A 112 10.79 28.78 -7.26
C GLY A 112 11.20 27.31 -7.16
N VAL A 113 12.29 27.07 -6.41
CA VAL A 113 12.95 25.77 -6.32
C VAL A 113 12.03 24.68 -5.75
N ASP A 114 11.13 25.03 -4.82
CA ASP A 114 10.19 24.08 -4.23
C ASP A 114 9.14 23.61 -5.24
N ALA A 115 8.70 24.48 -6.16
CA ALA A 115 7.78 24.11 -7.24
C ALA A 115 8.43 23.09 -8.19
N ALA A 116 9.71 23.26 -8.52
CA ALA A 116 10.45 22.30 -9.35
C ALA A 116 10.57 20.92 -8.69
N TYR A 117 10.76 20.86 -7.37
CA TYR A 117 10.76 19.58 -6.64
C TYR A 117 9.38 18.93 -6.60
N LEU A 118 8.32 19.73 -6.45
CA LEU A 118 6.95 19.22 -6.49
C LEU A 118 6.58 18.69 -7.89
N GLU A 119 6.92 19.43 -8.94
CA GLU A 119 6.73 18.98 -10.32
C GLU A 119 7.51 17.70 -10.61
N TRP A 120 8.76 17.62 -10.11
CA TRP A 120 9.57 16.42 -10.23
C TRP A 120 8.90 15.21 -9.55
N ILE A 121 8.38 15.35 -8.32
CA ILE A 121 7.76 14.21 -7.65
C ILE A 121 6.42 13.80 -8.30
N ASN A 122 5.69 14.74 -8.89
CA ASN A 122 4.50 14.45 -9.69
C ASN A 122 4.87 13.64 -10.95
N ARG A 123 5.98 13.96 -11.62
CA ARG A 123 6.49 13.14 -12.74
C ARG A 123 6.88 11.73 -12.31
N VAL A 124 7.45 11.57 -11.12
CA VAL A 124 7.75 10.24 -10.56
C VAL A 124 6.45 9.45 -10.36
N ALA A 125 5.44 10.03 -9.72
CA ALA A 125 4.14 9.38 -9.53
C ALA A 125 3.49 8.97 -10.86
N LEU A 126 3.52 9.86 -11.87
CA LEU A 126 3.01 9.56 -13.21
C LEU A 126 3.77 8.41 -13.87
N LYS A 127 5.11 8.37 -13.75
CA LYS A 127 5.93 7.29 -14.31
C LYS A 127 5.57 5.93 -13.69
N GLU A 128 5.38 5.87 -12.38
CA GLU A 128 4.94 4.65 -11.67
C GLU A 128 3.57 4.17 -12.15
N MET A 129 2.62 5.10 -12.29
CA MET A 129 1.28 4.81 -12.82
C MET A 129 1.34 4.23 -14.24
N LEU A 130 2.10 4.86 -15.14
CA LEU A 130 2.24 4.41 -16.53
C LEU A 130 2.89 3.03 -16.64
N ALA A 131 3.96 2.79 -15.86
CA ALA A 131 4.61 1.49 -15.80
C ALA A 131 3.64 0.39 -15.33
N GLN A 132 2.82 0.69 -14.33
CA GLN A 132 1.80 -0.22 -13.82
C GLN A 132 0.69 -0.51 -14.83
N ALA A 133 0.25 0.50 -15.57
CA ALA A 133 -0.73 0.35 -16.64
C ALA A 133 -0.20 -0.57 -17.75
N ALA A 134 1.06 -0.36 -18.17
CA ALA A 134 1.72 -1.19 -19.18
C ALA A 134 1.89 -2.66 -18.73
N SER A 135 2.24 -2.88 -17.45
CA SER A 135 2.33 -4.23 -16.86
C SER A 135 0.97 -4.95 -16.85
N LYS A 136 -0.11 -4.24 -16.50
CA LYS A 136 -1.49 -4.77 -16.50
C LYS A 136 -1.99 -5.13 -17.90
N ALA A 137 -1.62 -4.35 -18.91
CA ALA A 137 -1.92 -4.67 -20.31
C ALA A 137 -1.24 -5.98 -20.76
N THR A 138 0.01 -6.17 -20.35
CA THR A 138 0.79 -7.38 -20.68
C THR A 138 0.22 -8.63 -20.00
N THR A 139 -0.20 -8.54 -18.73
CA THR A 139 -0.82 -9.68 -18.01
C THR A 139 -2.23 -9.99 -18.51
N ARG A 140 -3.03 -8.97 -18.87
CA ARG A 140 -4.39 -9.18 -19.42
C ARG A 140 -4.36 -9.89 -20.79
N ALA A 141 -3.31 -9.70 -21.59
CA ALA A 141 -3.14 -10.42 -22.85
C ALA A 141 -2.83 -11.93 -22.67
N GLN A 142 -2.42 -12.35 -21.47
CA GLN A 142 -2.02 -13.75 -21.18
C GLN A 142 -2.97 -14.48 -20.20
N ALA A 143 -3.97 -13.79 -19.63
CA ALA A 143 -4.87 -14.38 -18.64
C ALA A 143 -6.14 -14.97 -19.29
N PRO A 144 -6.44 -16.28 -19.13
CA PRO A 144 -7.74 -16.81 -19.50
C PRO A 144 -8.84 -16.18 -18.64
N LYS A 145 -10.00 -15.93 -19.27
CA LYS A 145 -11.21 -15.36 -18.65
C LYS A 145 -11.58 -16.20 -17.41
N PRO A 146 -11.75 -15.62 -16.21
CA PRO A 146 -12.09 -16.41 -15.04
C PRO A 146 -13.50 -16.98 -15.22
N ALA A 147 -13.59 -18.31 -15.25
CA ALA A 147 -14.86 -19.00 -15.09
C ALA A 147 -15.40 -18.70 -13.68
N SER A 148 -16.70 -18.47 -13.57
CA SER A 148 -17.40 -18.26 -12.31
C SER A 148 -17.41 -19.57 -11.51
N THR A 149 -16.30 -19.91 -10.86
CA THR A 149 -16.29 -20.98 -9.87
C THR A 149 -17.01 -20.49 -8.61
N PRO A 150 -17.93 -21.29 -8.04
CA PRO A 150 -18.58 -20.97 -6.77
C PRO A 150 -17.51 -20.78 -5.68
N VAL A 151 -17.72 -19.80 -4.81
CA VAL A 151 -16.84 -19.53 -3.67
C VAL A 151 -16.75 -20.83 -2.84
N PRO A 152 -15.54 -21.40 -2.62
CA PRO A 152 -15.40 -22.64 -1.88
C PRO A 152 -15.83 -22.44 -0.43
N ASP A 153 -16.68 -23.34 0.08
CA ASP A 153 -16.94 -23.45 1.52
C ASP A 153 -15.66 -23.94 2.21
N LEU A 154 -14.98 -23.01 2.88
CA LEU A 154 -13.67 -23.24 3.49
C LEU A 154 -13.75 -24.10 4.76
N ASP A 155 -14.92 -24.16 5.41
CA ASP A 155 -15.14 -24.93 6.64
C ASP A 155 -15.57 -26.38 6.36
N LYS A 156 -15.98 -26.69 5.12
CA LYS A 156 -16.33 -28.04 4.69
C LYS A 156 -15.13 -28.99 4.80
N GLU A 157 -15.37 -30.21 5.28
CA GLU A 157 -14.38 -31.28 5.20
C GLU A 157 -14.23 -31.77 3.75
N CYS A 158 -12.99 -31.79 3.27
CA CYS A 158 -12.67 -32.31 1.96
C CYS A 158 -12.42 -33.83 2.01
N ARG A 159 -12.36 -34.48 0.84
CA ARG A 159 -12.06 -35.91 0.70
C ARG A 159 -10.70 -36.35 1.29
N HIS A 160 -9.84 -35.41 1.67
CA HIS A 160 -8.54 -35.67 2.28
C HIS A 160 -8.58 -35.60 3.82
N GLY A 161 -9.79 -35.60 4.43
CA GLY A 161 -9.96 -35.75 5.88
C GLY A 161 -9.62 -34.50 6.71
N MET A 162 -9.72 -33.31 6.12
CA MET A 162 -9.52 -32.03 6.80
C MET A 162 -10.37 -30.94 6.15
N LYS A 163 -10.54 -29.81 6.84
CA LYS A 163 -11.22 -28.62 6.30
C LYS A 163 -10.55 -28.12 5.02
N VAL A 164 -11.33 -27.70 4.03
CA VAL A 164 -10.85 -27.16 2.74
C VAL A 164 -9.84 -26.02 2.95
N ALA A 165 -10.04 -25.18 3.98
CA ALA A 165 -9.12 -24.09 4.34
C ALA A 165 -7.67 -24.53 4.62
N TYR A 166 -7.45 -25.79 4.99
CA TYR A 166 -6.15 -26.35 5.39
C TYR A 166 -5.58 -27.32 4.35
N CYS A 167 -6.39 -27.73 3.36
CA CYS A 167 -5.97 -28.72 2.37
C CYS A 167 -5.26 -28.05 1.19
N ALA A 168 -3.95 -28.24 1.06
CA ALA A 168 -3.15 -27.71 -0.05
C ALA A 168 -3.66 -28.12 -1.45
N ASN A 169 -4.34 -29.27 -1.55
CA ASN A 169 -4.90 -29.79 -2.80
C ASN A 169 -6.29 -29.22 -3.14
N CYS A 170 -7.02 -28.69 -2.16
CA CYS A 170 -8.39 -28.21 -2.34
C CYS A 170 -8.53 -26.70 -2.15
N LYS A 171 -7.62 -26.08 -1.39
CA LYS A 171 -7.60 -24.64 -1.12
C LYS A 171 -7.22 -23.87 -2.38
N GLN A 172 -8.13 -23.04 -2.85
CA GLN A 172 -7.86 -22.08 -3.92
C GLN A 172 -7.46 -20.69 -3.36
N PRO A 173 -6.70 -19.89 -4.14
CA PRO A 173 -6.49 -18.48 -3.83
C PRO A 173 -7.81 -17.74 -3.68
N MET A 174 -7.94 -16.94 -2.61
CA MET A 174 -9.08 -16.02 -2.51
C MET A 174 -9.00 -14.99 -3.63
N ALA A 175 -10.12 -14.33 -3.94
CA ALA A 175 -10.12 -13.29 -4.96
C ALA A 175 -9.10 -12.19 -4.66
N GLY A 176 -8.16 -11.97 -5.59
CA GLY A 176 -7.08 -11.00 -5.48
C GLY A 176 -5.82 -11.48 -4.73
N VAL A 177 -5.78 -12.75 -4.33
CA VAL A 177 -4.57 -13.41 -3.84
C VAL A 177 -3.91 -14.14 -5.00
N LEU A 178 -2.62 -13.90 -5.21
CA LEU A 178 -1.88 -14.61 -6.26
C LEU A 178 -1.57 -16.06 -5.82
N PRO A 179 -1.47 -17.02 -6.75
CA PRO A 179 -1.11 -18.42 -6.43
C PRO A 179 0.24 -18.54 -5.71
N ASN A 180 1.15 -17.62 -5.98
CA ASN A 180 2.43 -17.48 -5.30
C ASN A 180 2.57 -16.04 -4.82
N GLY A 181 3.04 -15.86 -3.59
CA GLY A 181 3.40 -14.56 -3.02
C GLY A 181 4.73 -14.62 -2.34
N TYR A 182 5.02 -13.60 -1.53
CA TYR A 182 6.33 -13.35 -0.98
C TYR A 182 6.23 -12.95 0.49
N ARG A 183 7.25 -13.30 1.26
CA ARG A 183 7.45 -12.81 2.63
C ARG A 183 8.93 -12.75 2.94
N THR A 184 9.32 -12.03 3.98
CA THR A 184 10.63 -12.25 4.59
C THR A 184 10.64 -13.64 5.23
N LYS A 185 11.79 -14.34 5.20
CA LYS A 185 11.96 -15.61 5.90
C LYS A 185 11.61 -15.43 7.37
N GLY A 186 10.56 -16.10 7.86
CA GLY A 186 10.03 -15.95 9.23
C GLY A 186 9.17 -14.71 9.48
N GLY A 187 8.82 -13.95 8.45
CA GLY A 187 7.83 -12.87 8.51
C GLY A 187 6.38 -13.39 8.53
N THR A 188 5.49 -12.59 9.11
CA THR A 188 4.06 -12.89 9.25
C THR A 188 3.18 -12.14 8.25
N THR A 189 3.76 -11.43 7.28
CA THR A 189 3.02 -10.67 6.28
C THR A 189 3.19 -11.32 4.91
N TYR A 190 2.08 -11.55 4.20
CA TYR A 190 2.07 -12.01 2.82
C TYR A 190 2.07 -10.82 1.85
N HIS A 191 2.86 -10.91 0.80
CA HIS A 191 2.96 -9.90 -0.25
C HIS A 191 2.65 -10.51 -1.62
N ASN A 192 1.77 -9.89 -2.40
CA ASN A 192 1.55 -10.28 -3.80
C ASN A 192 2.70 -9.86 -4.72
N ASP A 193 3.53 -8.91 -4.29
CA ASP A 193 4.57 -8.29 -5.11
C ASP A 193 5.95 -8.51 -4.47
N PRO A 194 6.92 -9.13 -5.18
CA PRO A 194 8.28 -9.34 -4.64
C PRO A 194 9.05 -8.03 -4.47
N ASP A 195 8.65 -6.98 -5.19
CA ASP A 195 9.26 -5.66 -5.13
C ASP A 195 8.54 -4.73 -4.16
N CYS A 196 7.50 -5.23 -3.48
CA CYS A 196 6.70 -4.48 -2.52
C CYS A 196 7.59 -3.68 -1.56
N TYR A 197 7.36 -2.36 -1.52
CA TYR A 197 8.10 -1.47 -0.62
C TYR A 197 8.09 -1.95 0.85
N TRP A 198 6.96 -2.43 1.36
CA TRP A 198 6.87 -2.96 2.74
C TRP A 198 7.65 -4.26 2.95
N LEU A 199 7.74 -5.10 1.92
CA LEU A 199 8.56 -6.30 1.98
C LEU A 199 10.05 -5.93 2.10
N ARG A 200 10.50 -5.01 1.25
CA ARG A 200 11.89 -4.49 1.27
C ARG A 200 12.21 -3.67 2.52
N TRP A 201 11.25 -2.88 3.01
CA TRP A 201 11.39 -2.15 4.27
C TRP A 201 11.46 -3.11 5.48
N GLY A 202 10.64 -4.18 5.47
CA GLY A 202 10.68 -5.24 6.47
C GLY A 202 12.06 -5.91 6.57
N GLN A 203 12.71 -6.21 5.43
CA GLN A 203 14.11 -6.69 5.40
C GLN A 203 15.07 -5.70 6.08
N THR A 204 14.92 -4.41 5.78
CA THR A 204 15.79 -3.35 6.34
C THR A 204 15.61 -3.20 7.86
N GLN A 205 14.39 -3.37 8.38
CA GLN A 205 14.11 -3.31 9.82
C GLN A 205 14.61 -4.56 10.55
N ALA A 206 14.38 -5.75 10.00
CA ALA A 206 14.88 -7.00 10.57
C ALA A 206 16.41 -6.97 10.70
N HIS A 207 17.10 -6.44 9.68
CA HIS A 207 18.56 -6.24 9.71
C HIS A 207 19.00 -5.37 10.89
N ARG A 208 18.30 -4.26 11.17
CA ARG A 208 18.63 -3.37 12.30
C ARG A 208 18.39 -4.00 13.66
N GLN A 209 17.44 -4.94 13.76
CA GLN A 209 17.11 -5.64 15.00
C GLN A 209 17.96 -6.91 15.22
N GLY A 210 18.96 -7.18 14.37
CA GLY A 210 19.80 -8.38 14.48
C GLY A 210 19.04 -9.69 14.19
N LYS A 211 17.81 -9.63 13.67
CA LYS A 211 17.03 -10.82 13.33
C LYS A 211 17.48 -11.35 11.97
N ASN A 212 17.69 -12.66 11.87
CA ASN A 212 18.14 -13.30 10.63
C ASN A 212 16.96 -13.62 9.67
N LEU A 213 16.18 -12.60 9.33
CA LEU A 213 15.00 -12.67 8.44
C LEU A 213 15.32 -12.05 7.06
N ARG A 214 16.52 -12.37 6.53
CA ARG A 214 17.15 -11.58 5.45
C ARG A 214 16.54 -11.82 4.08
N ASP A 215 16.14 -13.05 3.80
CA ASP A 215 15.76 -13.44 2.45
C ASP A 215 14.27 -13.20 2.21
N ILE A 216 13.95 -12.62 1.04
CA ILE A 216 12.61 -12.73 0.48
C ILE A 216 12.46 -14.17 -0.01
N VAL A 217 11.45 -14.86 0.50
CA VAL A 217 11.11 -16.21 0.07
C VAL A 217 9.76 -16.17 -0.64
N SER A 218 9.64 -16.95 -1.71
CA SER A 218 8.34 -17.22 -2.32
C SER A 218 7.56 -18.21 -1.45
N ILE A 219 6.25 -18.06 -1.43
CA ILE A 219 5.33 -18.97 -0.76
C ILE A 219 4.13 -19.23 -1.66
N ALA A 220 3.86 -20.50 -1.92
CA ALA A 220 2.65 -20.92 -2.61
C ALA A 220 1.45 -20.75 -1.68
N TRP A 221 0.34 -20.20 -2.20
CA TRP A 221 -0.89 -20.00 -1.42
C TRP A 221 -1.45 -21.31 -0.85
N SER A 222 -1.26 -22.42 -1.56
CA SER A 222 -1.61 -23.77 -1.11
C SER A 222 -0.94 -24.15 0.21
N ASN A 223 0.19 -23.54 0.53
CA ASN A 223 0.99 -23.82 1.73
C ASN A 223 0.75 -22.81 2.86
N VAL A 224 -0.06 -21.78 2.62
CA VAL A 224 -0.37 -20.77 3.65
C VAL A 224 -1.42 -21.36 4.60
N VAL A 225 -1.16 -21.38 5.90
CA VAL A 225 -2.17 -21.76 6.88
C VAL A 225 -3.10 -20.56 7.15
N PRO A 226 -4.44 -20.74 7.22
CA PRO A 226 -5.35 -19.67 7.60
C PRO A 226 -4.91 -18.99 8.91
N GLY A 227 -4.82 -17.65 8.91
CA GLY A 227 -4.42 -16.86 10.08
C GLY A 227 -2.90 -16.80 10.35
N GLU A 228 -2.06 -17.54 9.63
CA GLU A 228 -0.60 -17.49 9.83
C GLU A 228 0.01 -16.24 9.18
N LEU A 229 -0.54 -15.82 8.04
CA LEU A 229 -0.04 -14.67 7.29
C LEU A 229 -1.11 -13.61 7.12
N GLU A 230 -0.73 -12.40 7.51
CA GLU A 230 -1.50 -11.18 7.36
C GLU A 230 -1.28 -10.57 5.96
N PRO A 231 -2.33 -10.13 5.25
CA PRO A 231 -2.17 -9.54 3.93
C PRO A 231 -1.52 -8.17 4.00
N CYS A 232 -0.43 -7.96 3.26
CA CYS A 232 0.23 -6.66 3.15
C CYS A 232 -0.75 -5.57 2.69
N GLU A 233 -0.92 -4.51 3.49
CA GLU A 233 -1.81 -3.38 3.15
C GLU A 233 -1.35 -2.60 1.90
N PHE A 234 -0.13 -2.87 1.44
CA PHE A 234 0.50 -2.18 0.32
C PHE A 234 0.27 -2.88 -1.03
N CYS A 235 0.46 -4.20 -1.10
CA CYS A 235 0.39 -4.95 -2.37
C CYS A 235 -0.75 -5.97 -2.43
N CYS A 236 -1.45 -6.24 -1.32
CA CYS A 236 -2.61 -7.11 -1.32
C CYS A 236 -3.90 -6.34 -1.63
N THR A 237 -4.88 -7.03 -2.22
CA THR A 237 -6.14 -6.41 -2.64
C THR A 237 -7.04 -6.05 -1.46
N VAL A 238 -7.87 -5.02 -1.64
CA VAL A 238 -8.90 -4.61 -0.66
C VAL A 238 -9.85 -5.76 -0.31
N HIS A 239 -10.20 -6.59 -1.28
CA HIS A 239 -11.05 -7.76 -1.05
C HIS A 239 -10.44 -8.73 -0.01
N TRP A 240 -9.13 -8.95 -0.06
CA TRP A 240 -8.46 -9.80 0.91
C TRP A 240 -8.24 -9.11 2.27
N LEU A 241 -7.96 -7.81 2.25
CA LEU A 241 -7.88 -7.01 3.49
C LEU A 241 -9.19 -7.03 4.29
N LEU A 242 -10.34 -7.03 3.60
CA LEU A 242 -11.66 -7.18 4.22
C LEU A 242 -11.89 -8.61 4.73
N GLY A 243 -11.57 -9.63 3.92
CA GLY A 243 -11.76 -11.05 4.27
C GLY A 243 -10.84 -11.56 5.39
N SER A 244 -9.72 -10.90 5.64
CA SER A 244 -8.78 -11.22 6.73
C SER A 244 -9.13 -10.54 8.06
N GLY A 245 -10.15 -9.68 8.09
CA GLY A 245 -10.50 -8.90 9.29
C GLY A 245 -9.55 -7.75 9.61
N ARG A 246 -8.51 -7.52 8.79
CA ARG A 246 -7.55 -6.40 8.91
C ARG A 246 -8.21 -5.04 8.66
N VAL A 247 -9.28 -5.05 7.87
CA VAL A 247 -10.18 -3.92 7.65
C VAL A 247 -11.60 -4.42 7.91
N ARG A 248 -12.34 -3.79 8.82
CA ARG A 248 -13.76 -4.12 9.04
C ARG A 248 -14.58 -3.64 7.83
N GLN A 249 -15.56 -4.43 7.39
CA GLN A 249 -16.56 -3.94 6.44
C GLN A 249 -17.17 -2.65 6.98
N ILE A 250 -16.99 -1.55 6.26
CA ILE A 250 -17.75 -0.33 6.50
C ILE A 250 -19.10 -0.57 5.82
N SER A 251 -20.13 -0.85 6.62
CA SER A 251 -21.51 -0.78 6.17
C SER A 251 -21.81 0.67 5.77
N TRP A 252 -22.25 0.83 4.53
CA TRP A 252 -22.57 2.11 3.87
C TRP A 252 -23.62 2.92 4.62
#